data_AF-A0A2N7RZN8-F1
#
_entry.id   AF-A0A2N7RZN8-F1
#
_cell.length_a   1.000
_cell.length_b   1.000
_cell.length_c   1.000
_cell.angle_alpha   90.00
_cell.angle_beta   90.00
_cell.angle_gamma   90.00
#
_symmetry.space_group_name_H-M   'P 1'
#
loop_
_entity.id
_entity.type
_entity.pdbx_description
1 polymer ?
#
loop_
_entity_poly.entity_id
_entity_poly.type
_entity_poly.pdbx_seq_one_letter_code
_entity_poly.pdbx_strand_id
1 'polypeptide(L)'
;MATIPWCNLVIDGNYGSKTKAALQHLLADHGWYTRECDGSFGYHSQLALQKWLKYDAAGYFTGYPNTDKHAYYTGRLDGNAGSMTWEAFRDGLQDYLWAVNATNKTVGKVYPNPYPHGGDASTQFVAQMQRFLNTVRN
;
A
#
# COMPACT_ATOMS: atom_id res chain seq x y z
N MET A 1 0.93 -4.32 21.91
CA MET A 1 -0.52 -3.98 21.92
C MET A 1 -1.26 -5.20 21.38
N ALA A 2 -2.58 -5.35 21.58
CA ALA A 2 -3.27 -6.50 21.00
C ALA A 2 -3.31 -6.40 19.46
N THR A 3 -3.16 -7.53 18.77
CA THR A 3 -3.29 -7.58 17.30
C THR A 3 -4.71 -7.21 16.90
N ILE A 4 -4.85 -6.26 15.97
CA ILE A 4 -6.12 -5.91 15.34
C ILE A 4 -6.32 -6.87 14.16
N PRO A 5 -7.44 -7.61 14.09
CA PRO A 5 -7.68 -8.53 12.97
C PRO A 5 -7.85 -7.79 11.65
N TRP A 6 -7.45 -8.41 10.53
CA TRP A 6 -7.74 -7.89 9.20
C TRP A 6 -9.24 -7.97 8.93
N CYS A 7 -9.94 -6.85 9.12
CA CYS A 7 -11.37 -6.72 8.85
C CYS A 7 -11.61 -6.08 7.48
N ASN A 8 -12.82 -6.25 6.94
CA ASN A 8 -13.27 -5.49 5.77
C ASN A 8 -13.24 -3.99 6.11
N LEU A 9 -12.44 -3.23 5.39
CA LEU A 9 -12.23 -1.81 5.61
C LEU A 9 -13.38 -1.01 5.00
N VAL A 10 -13.82 0.03 5.71
CA VAL A 10 -14.65 1.08 5.10
C VAL A 10 -13.75 1.89 4.18
N ILE A 11 -14.23 2.22 2.98
CA ILE A 11 -13.50 3.05 2.02
C ILE A 11 -13.82 4.51 2.32
N ASP A 12 -13.16 5.05 3.35
CA ASP A 12 -13.37 6.42 3.85
C ASP A 12 -12.16 7.34 3.60
N GLY A 13 -11.05 6.80 3.12
CA GLY A 13 -9.81 7.53 2.92
C GLY A 13 -9.08 7.92 4.21
N ASN A 14 -9.48 7.35 5.35
CA ASN A 14 -8.83 7.58 6.62
C ASN A 14 -7.71 6.56 6.88
N TYR A 15 -6.48 7.05 7.08
CA TYR A 15 -5.35 6.21 7.46
C TYR A 15 -5.35 5.91 8.96
N GLY A 16 -6.47 5.35 9.42
CA GLY A 16 -6.71 4.95 10.81
C GLY A 16 -6.03 3.64 11.17
N SER A 17 -6.18 3.24 12.44
CA SER A 17 -5.57 2.01 12.99
C SER A 17 -5.95 0.74 12.22
N LYS A 18 -7.21 0.62 11.76
CA LYS A 18 -7.65 -0.54 10.97
C LYS A 18 -6.97 -0.63 9.61
N THR A 19 -6.85 0.50 8.90
CA THR A 19 -6.12 0.55 7.61
C THR A 19 -4.65 0.21 7.80
N LYS A 20 -4.02 0.75 8.85
CA LYS A 20 -2.63 0.43 9.22
C LYS A 20 -2.44 -1.04 9.56
N ALA A 21 -3.35 -1.61 10.36
CA ALA A 21 -3.31 -3.02 10.74
C ALA A 21 -3.49 -3.95 9.54
N ALA A 22 -4.43 -3.65 8.64
CA ALA A 22 -4.60 -4.39 7.39
C ALA A 22 -3.35 -4.35 6.52
N LEU A 23 -2.68 -3.19 6.43
CA LEU A 23 -1.39 -3.11 5.74
C LEU A 23 -0.30 -3.92 6.45
N GLN A 24 -0.24 -3.91 7.78
CA GLN A 24 0.68 -4.76 8.54
C GLN A 24 0.43 -6.27 8.27
N HIS A 25 -0.84 -6.70 8.19
CA HIS A 25 -1.20 -8.08 7.85
C HIS A 25 -0.73 -8.45 6.45
N LEU A 26 -0.99 -7.60 5.45
CA LEU A 26 -0.46 -7.81 4.09
C LEU A 26 1.07 -7.98 4.14
N LEU A 27 1.78 -7.11 4.83
CA LEU A 27 3.24 -7.20 4.92
C LEU A 27 3.70 -8.47 5.68
N ALA A 28 2.91 -8.96 6.63
CA ALA A 28 3.19 -10.17 7.39
C ALA A 28 2.94 -11.44 6.56
N ASP A 29 1.85 -11.49 5.80
CA ASP A 29 1.50 -12.60 4.91
C ASP A 29 2.57 -12.79 3.82
N HIS A 30 3.23 -11.71 3.42
CA HIS A 30 4.36 -11.74 2.49
C HIS A 30 5.73 -11.93 3.18
N GLY A 31 5.77 -12.15 4.49
CA GLY A 31 6.99 -12.43 5.25
C GLY A 31 7.89 -11.22 5.53
N TRP A 32 7.47 -10.00 5.21
CA TRP A 32 8.26 -8.78 5.44
C TRP A 32 8.03 -8.14 6.81
N TYR A 33 6.95 -8.51 7.50
CA TYR A 33 6.60 -8.03 8.84
C TYR A 33 6.40 -9.20 9.81
N THR A 34 7.08 -9.15 10.96
CA THR A 34 7.10 -10.26 11.94
C THR A 34 6.59 -9.83 13.32
N ARG A 35 5.97 -8.66 13.41
CA ARG A 35 5.46 -8.07 14.66
C ARG A 35 3.93 -8.05 14.68
N GLU A 36 3.39 -7.60 15.80
CA GLU A 36 1.95 -7.44 16.02
C GLU A 36 1.34 -6.48 15.00
N CYS A 37 0.24 -6.89 14.36
CA CYS A 37 -0.55 -6.03 13.47
C CYS A 37 -1.50 -5.17 14.31
N ASP A 38 -0.94 -4.19 15.03
CA ASP A 38 -1.61 -3.40 16.08
C ASP A 38 -2.19 -2.06 15.60
N GLY A 39 -2.03 -1.73 14.32
CA GLY A 39 -2.43 -0.44 13.76
C GLY A 39 -1.49 0.71 14.07
N SER A 40 -0.32 0.43 14.68
CA SER A 40 0.76 1.39 14.89
C SER A 40 1.79 1.28 13.77
N PHE A 41 1.77 2.26 12.86
CA PHE A 41 2.62 2.23 11.66
C PHE A 41 3.97 2.93 11.90
N GLY A 42 4.78 2.33 12.77
CA GLY A 42 6.13 2.82 13.11
C GLY A 42 7.25 2.24 12.24
N TYR A 43 8.49 2.43 12.69
CA TYR A 43 9.73 2.06 11.99
C TYR A 43 9.69 0.68 11.33
N HIS A 44 9.27 -0.37 12.05
CA HIS A 44 9.27 -1.74 11.52
C HIS A 44 8.22 -1.95 10.43
N SER A 45 7.06 -1.31 10.55
CA SER A 45 5.99 -1.38 9.54
C SER A 45 6.40 -0.61 8.29
N GLN A 46 7.06 0.55 8.46
CA GLN A 46 7.62 1.34 7.37
C GLN A 46 8.75 0.60 6.64
N LEU A 47 9.67 -0.02 7.37
CA LEU A 47 10.75 -0.82 6.79
C LEU A 47 10.21 -2.05 6.04
N ALA A 48 9.20 -2.71 6.59
CA ALA A 48 8.54 -3.83 5.93
C ALA A 48 7.89 -3.38 4.61
N LEU A 49 7.20 -2.24 4.60
CA LEU A 49 6.64 -1.64 3.39
C LEU A 49 7.72 -1.36 2.34
N GLN A 50 8.83 -0.72 2.73
CA GLN A 50 9.96 -0.45 1.83
C GLN A 50 10.53 -1.74 1.22
N LYS A 51 10.70 -2.80 2.02
CA LYS A 51 11.21 -4.10 1.55
C LYS A 51 10.24 -4.75 0.58
N TRP A 52 8.96 -4.82 0.93
CA TRP A 52 7.93 -5.39 0.08
C TRP A 52 7.86 -4.65 -1.27
N LEU A 53 7.82 -3.32 -1.26
CA LEU A 53 7.84 -2.50 -2.48
C LEU A 53 9.08 -2.71 -3.36
N LYS A 54 10.22 -3.01 -2.73
CA LYS A 54 11.49 -3.21 -3.42
C LYS A 54 11.62 -4.60 -4.03
N TYR A 55 11.09 -5.63 -3.37
CA TYR A 55 11.41 -7.01 -3.71
C TYR A 55 10.23 -7.85 -4.21
N ASP A 56 8.98 -7.47 -3.90
CA ASP A 56 7.84 -8.39 -4.04
C ASP A 56 6.58 -7.75 -4.65
N ALA A 57 6.32 -6.48 -4.35
CA ALA A 57 5.12 -5.76 -4.78
C ALA A 57 4.89 -5.74 -6.29
N ALA A 58 5.97 -5.89 -7.08
CA ALA A 58 5.93 -6.00 -8.53
C ALA A 58 4.92 -7.05 -9.01
N GLY A 59 4.97 -8.27 -8.46
CA GLY A 59 4.09 -9.37 -8.87
C GLY A 59 2.62 -9.17 -8.48
N TYR A 60 2.33 -8.29 -7.52
CA TYR A 60 0.98 -8.10 -6.96
C TYR A 60 0.24 -6.92 -7.55
N PHE A 61 0.94 -5.84 -7.91
CA PHE A 61 0.30 -4.68 -8.54
C PHE A 61 -0.04 -4.92 -10.00
N THR A 62 0.72 -5.77 -10.68
CA THR A 62 0.59 -5.94 -12.10
C THR A 62 -0.25 -7.18 -12.44
N GLY A 63 -1.55 -7.01 -12.60
CA GLY A 63 -2.32 -7.94 -13.46
C GLY A 63 -1.89 -7.87 -14.93
N TYR A 64 -0.88 -7.04 -15.24
CA TYR A 64 -0.29 -6.80 -16.54
C TYR A 64 1.17 -7.31 -16.55
N PRO A 65 1.56 -8.22 -17.45
CA PRO A 65 2.96 -8.57 -17.63
C PRO A 65 3.70 -7.41 -18.30
N ASN A 66 4.17 -6.42 -17.53
CA ASN A 66 5.34 -5.66 -17.93
C ASN A 66 6.52 -6.13 -17.09
N THR A 67 7.18 -7.11 -17.68
CA THR A 67 8.18 -8.04 -17.15
C THR A 67 9.53 -7.40 -16.76
N ASP A 68 9.66 -6.07 -16.84
CA ASP A 68 10.94 -5.39 -16.59
C ASP A 68 10.98 -4.64 -15.24
N LYS A 69 9.83 -4.47 -14.57
CA LYS A 69 9.74 -3.70 -13.33
C LYS A 69 10.02 -4.59 -12.11
N HIS A 70 11.29 -4.88 -11.86
CA HIS A 70 11.71 -5.74 -10.73
C HIS A 70 11.53 -5.10 -9.34
N ALA A 71 11.29 -3.79 -9.26
CA ALA A 71 11.10 -3.06 -8.00
C ALA A 71 10.26 -1.79 -8.23
N TYR A 72 9.27 -1.54 -7.37
CA TYR A 72 8.60 -0.23 -7.31
C TYR A 72 9.41 0.79 -6.51
N TYR A 73 10.24 0.32 -5.57
CA TYR A 73 11.03 1.17 -4.68
C TYR A 73 12.54 0.95 -4.83
N THR A 74 13.26 1.99 -5.25
CA THR A 74 14.72 1.98 -5.41
C THR A 74 15.46 2.73 -4.30
N GLY A 75 14.72 3.34 -3.36
CA GLY A 75 15.28 4.11 -2.25
C GLY A 75 15.95 3.27 -1.15
N ARG A 76 16.33 3.96 -0.07
CA ARG A 76 17.00 3.36 1.10
C ARG A 76 16.02 2.56 1.95
N LEU A 77 16.48 1.42 2.46
CA LEU A 77 15.74 0.64 3.46
C LEU A 77 16.06 1.16 4.87
N ASP A 78 15.61 2.37 5.16
CA ASP A 78 15.96 3.10 6.39
C ASP A 78 14.85 3.07 7.46
N GLY A 79 13.71 2.45 7.17
CA GLY A 79 12.57 2.40 8.08
C GLY A 79 11.90 3.75 8.30
N ASN A 80 12.18 4.74 7.45
CA ASN A 80 11.46 6.00 7.35
C ASN A 80 10.74 6.06 6.00
N ALA A 81 9.44 5.76 6.00
CA ALA A 81 8.63 5.84 4.79
C ALA A 81 8.39 7.31 4.41
N GLY A 82 9.36 7.91 3.70
CA GLY A 82 9.27 9.23 3.09
C GLY A 82 8.60 9.20 1.71
N SER A 83 8.68 10.32 0.97
CA SER A 83 8.00 10.51 -0.33
C SER A 83 8.22 9.35 -1.29
N MET A 84 9.47 8.95 -1.50
CA MET A 84 9.80 7.87 -2.44
C MET A 84 9.09 6.54 -2.10
N THR A 85 8.89 6.24 -0.81
CA THR A 85 8.23 4.99 -0.39
C THR A 85 6.75 5.05 -0.72
N TRP A 86 6.10 6.17 -0.38
CA TRP A 86 4.69 6.34 -0.61
C TRP A 86 4.34 6.59 -2.08
N GLU A 87 5.22 7.25 -2.84
CA GLU A 87 5.10 7.39 -4.30
C GLU A 87 5.17 6.02 -4.97
N ALA A 88 6.12 5.18 -4.58
CA ALA A 88 6.22 3.81 -5.08
C ALA A 88 4.94 3.00 -4.80
N PHE A 89 4.38 3.12 -3.58
CA PHE A 89 3.12 2.46 -3.23
C PHE A 89 1.93 3.01 -4.01
N ARG A 90 1.81 4.34 -4.16
CA ARG A 90 0.78 5.00 -4.98
C ARG A 90 0.84 4.52 -6.42
N ASP A 91 2.04 4.49 -7.02
CA ASP A 91 2.22 4.11 -8.41
C ASP A 91 1.85 2.63 -8.62
N GLY A 92 2.17 1.76 -7.65
CA GLY A 92 1.70 0.38 -7.64
C GLY A 92 0.19 0.24 -7.57
N LEU A 93 -0.46 0.96 -6.65
CA LEU A 93 -1.93 0.98 -6.55
C LEU A 93 -2.59 1.49 -7.84
N GLN A 94 -1.99 2.49 -8.48
CA GLN A 94 -2.47 3.03 -9.76
C GLN A 94 -2.41 1.97 -10.87
N ASP A 95 -1.29 1.25 -10.97
CA ASP A 95 -1.12 0.16 -11.94
C ASP A 95 -2.14 -0.96 -11.70
N TYR A 96 -2.35 -1.35 -10.44
CA TYR A 96 -3.37 -2.32 -10.06
C TYR A 96 -4.77 -1.89 -10.47
N LEU A 97 -5.18 -0.67 -10.10
CA LEU A 97 -6.52 -0.17 -10.41
C LEU A 97 -6.79 -0.05 -11.91
N TRP A 98 -5.77 0.26 -12.72
CA TRP A 98 -5.95 0.20 -14.18
C TRP A 98 -6.15 -1.23 -14.69
N ALA A 99 -5.44 -2.20 -14.13
CA ALA A 99 -5.63 -3.61 -14.50
C ALA A 99 -7.04 -4.11 -14.13
N VAL A 100 -7.55 -3.76 -12.94
CA VAL A 100 -8.87 -4.23 -12.49
C VAL A 100 -10.04 -3.45 -13.16
N ASN A 101 -9.86 -2.16 -13.50
CA ASN A 101 -10.91 -1.31 -14.09
C ASN A 101 -10.88 -1.24 -15.64
N ALA A 102 -10.24 -2.18 -16.34
CA ALA A 102 -9.97 -2.10 -17.78
C ALA A 102 -11.21 -1.93 -18.70
N THR A 103 -12.45 -2.01 -18.18
CA THR A 103 -13.69 -1.67 -18.89
C THR A 103 -14.01 -0.17 -18.96
N ASN A 104 -13.45 0.69 -18.09
CA ASN A 104 -13.65 2.16 -18.12
C ASN A 104 -12.31 2.89 -17.90
N LYS A 105 -11.55 3.06 -18.99
CA LYS A 105 -10.21 3.69 -19.07
C LYS A 105 -10.18 5.19 -18.76
N THR A 106 -11.06 5.70 -17.90
CA THR A 106 -11.10 7.11 -17.49
C THR A 106 -10.73 7.22 -16.01
N VAL A 107 -9.47 6.97 -15.68
CA VAL A 107 -8.91 7.44 -14.41
C VAL A 107 -7.61 8.16 -14.75
N GLY A 108 -7.74 9.49 -14.85
CA GLY A 108 -6.64 10.41 -15.07
C GLY A 108 -5.63 10.29 -13.94
N LYS A 109 -4.35 10.27 -14.31
CA LYS A 109 -3.20 10.18 -13.42
C LYS A 109 -3.15 11.34 -12.42
N VAL A 110 -2.43 11.05 -11.34
CA VAL A 110 -1.75 11.95 -10.38
C VAL A 110 -2.58 12.25 -9.13
N TYR A 111 -2.43 11.39 -8.12
CA TYR A 111 -2.82 11.72 -6.74
C TYR A 111 -1.74 12.63 -6.14
N PRO A 112 -2.07 13.91 -5.81
CA PRO A 112 -1.07 14.94 -5.56
C PRO A 112 -0.26 14.73 -4.27
N ASN A 113 -0.77 13.95 -3.31
CA ASN A 113 -0.10 13.72 -2.04
C ASN A 113 -0.10 12.23 -1.65
N PRO A 114 1.03 11.52 -1.83
CA PRO A 114 1.13 10.12 -1.46
C PRO A 114 1.29 9.93 0.06
N TYR A 115 1.44 11.00 0.85
CA TYR A 115 1.58 10.86 2.29
C TYR A 115 0.22 10.57 2.94
N PRO A 116 0.00 9.39 3.55
CA PRO A 116 -1.30 9.03 4.13
C PRO A 116 -1.66 9.84 5.38
N HIS A 117 -0.80 10.77 5.79
CA HIS A 117 -0.97 11.62 6.98
C HIS A 117 -1.29 13.09 6.63
N GLY A 118 -1.52 13.47 5.36
CA GLY A 118 -1.66 14.89 4.97
C GLY A 118 -2.76 15.25 3.96
N GLY A 119 -3.81 15.94 4.43
CA GLY A 119 -4.79 16.70 3.61
C GLY A 119 -5.67 15.88 2.64
N ASP A 120 -6.59 16.52 1.91
CA ASP A 120 -7.61 15.83 1.11
C ASP A 120 -7.06 14.95 -0.03
N ALA A 121 -5.87 15.27 -0.55
CA ALA A 121 -5.19 14.46 -1.56
C ALA A 121 -4.70 13.10 -1.00
N SER A 122 -4.46 12.99 0.32
CA SER A 122 -4.18 11.71 0.97
C SER A 122 -5.43 10.85 1.11
N THR A 123 -6.63 11.45 1.19
CA THR A 123 -7.90 10.74 1.33
C THR A 123 -8.17 9.81 0.14
N GLN A 124 -7.95 10.29 -1.09
CA GLN A 124 -8.15 9.46 -2.29
C GLN A 124 -7.14 8.32 -2.37
N PHE A 125 -5.87 8.60 -2.07
CA PHE A 125 -4.83 7.58 -2.02
C PHE A 125 -5.13 6.50 -0.97
N VAL A 126 -5.55 6.91 0.23
CA VAL A 126 -5.90 5.96 1.29
C VAL A 126 -7.17 5.18 0.94
N ALA A 127 -8.16 5.79 0.29
CA ALA A 127 -9.36 5.08 -0.16
C ALA A 127 -9.01 3.98 -1.18
N GLN A 128 -8.02 4.22 -2.04
CA GLN A 128 -7.52 3.20 -2.96
C GLN A 128 -6.75 2.10 -2.25
N MET A 129 -5.90 2.46 -1.29
CA MET A 129 -5.24 1.49 -0.42
C MET A 129 -6.27 0.60 0.28
N GLN A 130 -7.34 1.18 0.83
CA GLN A 130 -8.41 0.41 1.48
C GLN A 130 -9.12 -0.53 0.50
N ARG A 131 -9.41 -0.08 -0.73
CA ARG A 131 -9.95 -0.94 -1.79
C ARG A 131 -9.01 -2.11 -2.10
N PHE A 132 -7.74 -1.82 -2.34
CA PHE A 132 -6.72 -2.83 -2.60
C PHE A 132 -6.63 -3.84 -1.46
N LEU A 133 -6.49 -3.38 -0.22
CA LEU A 133 -6.42 -4.24 0.97
C LEU A 133 -7.68 -5.10 1.13
N ASN A 134 -8.87 -4.59 0.81
CA ASN A 134 -10.08 -5.43 0.81
C ASN A 134 -10.06 -6.50 -0.30
N THR A 135 -9.44 -6.23 -1.44
CA THR A 135 -9.38 -7.18 -2.57
C THR A 135 -8.33 -8.28 -2.40
N VAL A 136 -7.22 -7.99 -1.74
CA VAL A 136 -6.12 -8.96 -1.54
C VAL A 136 -6.22 -9.72 -0.21
N ARG A 137 -7.23 -9.38 0.60
CA ARG A 137 -7.58 -10.12 1.81
C ARG A 137 -8.16 -11.48 1.39
N ASN A 138 -7.39 -12.55 1.56
CA ASN A 138 -7.86 -13.93 1.43
C ASN A 138 -8.73 -14.36 2.62
#